data_AF-A0A3S4HPW9-F1
#
_entry.id   AF-A0A3S4HPW9-F1
#
_cell.length_a   1.000
_cell.length_b   1.000
_cell.length_c   1.000
_cell.angle_alpha   90.00
_cell.angle_beta   90.00
_cell.angle_gamma   90.00
#
_symmetry.space_group_name_H-M   'P 1'
#
loop_
_entity.id
_entity.type
_entity.pdbx_description
1 polymer ?
#
loop_
_entity_poly.entity_id
_entity_poly.type
_entity_poly.pdbx_seq_one_letter_code
_entity_poly.pdbx_strand_id
1 'polypeptide(L)' 'MPKKRGVGTLIATHFSSRYDAEGCLRMLAECREIFPNTLLAEDFMVYKMA' A
#
# COMPACT_ATOMS: atom_id res chain seq x y z
N MET A 1 0.33 7.23 9.73
CA MET A 1 0.77 8.42 8.95
C MET A 1 2.29 8.38 8.71
N PRO A 2 2.78 7.77 7.62
CA PRO A 2 4.21 7.66 7.29
C PRO A 2 4.81 8.93 6.68
N LYS A 3 4.00 9.86 6.15
CA LYS A 3 4.43 11.10 5.48
C LYS A 3 5.38 12.01 6.29
N LYS A 4 5.48 11.79 7.61
CA LYS A 4 6.32 12.58 8.55
C LYS A 4 7.55 11.84 9.08
N ARG A 5 7.79 10.60 8.67
CA ARG A 5 8.94 9.81 9.10
C ARG A 5 9.67 9.38 7.84
N GLY A 6 11.00 9.45 7.81
CA GLY A 6 11.82 9.06 6.65
C GLY A 6 11.77 7.55 6.38
N VAL A 7 10.58 6.99 6.17
CA VAL A 7 10.36 5.58 5.86
C VAL A 7 10.60 5.39 4.36
N GLY A 8 11.29 4.31 4.00
CA GLY A 8 11.58 3.99 2.60
C GLY A 8 10.32 3.60 1.82
N THR A 9 9.56 2.63 2.31
CA THR A 9 8.38 2.05 1.63
C THR A 9 7.22 1.86 2.60
N LEU A 10 5.99 2.16 2.16
CA LEU A 10 4.75 1.82 2.84
C LEU A 10 4.17 0.55 2.20
N ILE A 11 3.88 -0.47 3.01
CA ILE A 11 3.14 -1.65 2.56
C ILE A 11 1.74 -1.54 3.17
N ALA A 12 0.75 -1.22 2.35
CA ALA A 12 -0.65 -1.17 2.74
C ALA A 12 -1.25 -2.58 2.72
N THR A 13 -1.95 -2.97 3.78
CA THR A 13 -2.50 -4.33 3.97
C THR A 13 -3.85 -4.26 4.68
N HIS A 14 -4.46 -5.41 4.95
CA HIS A 14 -5.74 -5.54 5.64
C HIS A 14 -6.87 -4.76 4.95
N PHE A 15 -6.99 -5.00 3.64
CA PHE A 15 -8.08 -4.47 2.83
C PHE A 15 -9.39 -5.17 3.22
N SER A 16 -10.46 -4.37 3.35
CA SER A 16 -11.79 -4.92 3.57
C SER A 16 -12.20 -5.76 2.37
N SER A 17 -12.77 -6.94 2.59
CA SER A 17 -13.31 -7.81 1.54
C SER A 17 -14.46 -7.18 0.74
N ARG A 18 -14.95 -6.02 1.17
CA ARG A 18 -15.93 -5.22 0.43
C ARG A 18 -15.34 -4.56 -0.83
N TYR A 19 -14.03 -4.41 -0.89
CA TYR A 19 -13.34 -3.87 -2.05
C TYR A 19 -12.96 -5.02 -2.98
N ASP A 20 -13.38 -4.90 -4.23
CA ASP A 20 -12.87 -5.71 -5.31
C ASP A 20 -11.45 -5.26 -5.70
N ALA A 21 -10.84 -5.98 -6.64
CA ALA A 21 -9.48 -5.67 -7.10
C ALA A 21 -9.35 -4.22 -7.60
N GLU A 22 -10.34 -3.74 -8.36
CA GLU A 22 -10.39 -2.36 -8.85
C GLU A 22 -10.50 -1.34 -7.71
N GLY A 23 -11.30 -1.61 -6.69
CA GLY A 23 -11.40 -0.81 -5.47
C GLY A 23 -10.07 -0.71 -4.73
N CYS A 24 -9.37 -1.82 -4.59
CA CYS A 24 -8.03 -1.86 -3.99
C CYS A 24 -7.00 -1.05 -4.81
N LEU A 25 -7.06 -1.11 -6.14
CA LEU A 25 -6.19 -0.34 -7.02
C LEU A 25 -6.45 1.18 -6.93
N ARG A 26 -7.73 1.59 -6.85
CA ARG A 26 -8.07 3.01 -6.62
C ARG A 26 -7.53 3.49 -5.28
N MET A 27 -7.68 2.71 -4.22
CA MET A 27 -7.16 3.08 -2.90
C MET A 27 -5.63 3.11 -2.87
N LEU A 28 -4.95 2.24 -3.63
CA LEU A 28 -3.50 2.29 -3.81
C LEU A 28 -3.07 3.60 -4.51
N ALA A 29 -3.82 4.05 -5.51
CA ALA A 29 -3.56 5.33 -6.19
C ALA A 29 -3.65 6.50 -5.21
N GLU A 30 -4.72 6.57 -4.41
CA GLU A 30 -4.88 7.58 -3.34
C GLU A 30 -3.73 7.53 -2.33
N CYS A 31 -3.29 6.33 -1.93
CA CYS A 31 -2.15 6.17 -1.04
C CYS A 31 -0.85 6.70 -1.66
N ARG A 32 -0.64 6.48 -2.96
CA ARG A 32 0.57 6.91 -3.70
C ARG A 32 0.63 8.41 -3.92
N GLU A 33 -0.51 9.09 -4.07
CA GLU A 33 -0.55 10.56 -4.06
C GLU A 33 0.00 11.13 -2.74
N ILE A 34 -0.20 10.39 -1.65
CA ILE A 34 0.24 10.82 -0.32
C ILE A 34 1.66 10.34 -0.02
N PHE A 35 2.00 9.11 -0.35
CA PHE A 35 3.27 8.45 -0.10
C PHE A 35 3.66 7.64 -1.35
N PRO A 36 4.48 8.21 -2.26
CA PRO A 36 4.72 7.61 -3.58
C PRO A 36 5.22 6.17 -3.55
N ASN A 37 6.05 5.83 -2.56
CA ASN A 37 6.59 4.49 -2.41
C ASN A 37 5.63 3.58 -1.60
N THR A 38 4.39 3.45 -2.07
CA THR A 38 3.38 2.56 -1.48
C THR A 38 3.15 1.32 -2.34
N LEU A 39 3.11 0.17 -1.68
CA LEU A 39 2.77 -1.14 -2.23
C LEU A 39 1.47 -1.67 -1.61
N LEU A 40 0.69 -2.39 -2.40
CA LEU A 40 -0.46 -3.18 -1.94
C LEU A 40 0.08 -4.56 -1.54
N ALA A 41 -0.16 -5.00 -0.31
CA ALA A 41 0.13 -6.37 0.08
C ALA A 41 -0.88 -7.32 -0.56
N GLU A 42 -0.37 -8.37 -1.18
CA GLU A 42 -1.15 -9.51 -1.67
C GLU A 42 -0.86 -10.74 -0.81
N ASP A 43 -1.78 -11.70 -0.83
CA ASP A 43 -1.59 -12.96 -0.11
C ASP A 43 -0.30 -13.63 -0.57
N PHE A 44 0.52 -14.05 0.40
CA PHE A 44 1.84 -14.65 0.18
C PHE A 44 2.89 -13.73 -0.48
N MET A 45 2.64 -12.43 -0.58
CA MET A 45 3.64 -11.48 -1.08
C MET A 45 4.89 -11.48 -0.18
N VAL A 46 6.06 -11.66 -0.79
CA VAL A 46 7.36 -11.52 -0.13
C VAL A 46 7.97 -10.18 -0.52
N TYR A 47 8.33 -9.37 0.48
CA TYR A 47 9.02 -8.10 0.27
C TYR A 47 10.44 -8.17 0.83
N LYS A 48 11.43 -7.95 -0.04
CA LYS A 48 12.84 -7.89 0.36
C LYS A 48 13.20 -6.47 0.77
N MET A 49 13.73 -6.31 1.97
CA MET A 49 14.30 -5.04 2.43
C MET A 49 15.73 -4.91 1.89
N ALA A 50 16.06 -3.72 1.39
CA ALA A 50 17.40 -3.35 0.94
C ALA A 50 18.21 -2.75 2.09
#